data_AF-A0A097PSG2-F1
#
_entry.id   AF-A0A097PSG2-F1
#
_cell.length_a   1.000
_cell.length_b   1.000
_cell.length_c   1.000
_cell.angle_alpha   90.00
_cell.angle_beta   90.00
_cell.angle_gamma   90.00
#
_symmetry.space_group_name_H-M   'P 1'
#
loop_
_entity.id
_entity.type
_entity.pdbx_description
1 polymer ?
#
loop_
_entity_poly.entity_id
_entity_poly.type
_entity_poly.pdbx_seq_one_letter_code
_entity_poly.pdbx_strand_id
1 'polypeptide(L)'
;IPRYIRLKPGLMEIESDLNCPLNKLDWLPGFFSIPSTIPIASTISYRSGKIYGMDAASGAAVMALNISSGDHILDLCAAPGAKLCMLSDLLGSSGSLTGVDIAKHRLAACRTMLQKYALGNRCRLFIADGTTFSLLPVRFTDWNSKRLWSDRKKNARKAPELIFYGRDSGVVGLHRSELGYDKVLVDAECTHDGSFKHIQKFEYWGWGTLQRRLLDAERTDNLMHLQLKLLSNGFRLLKAGGSLVYSTCSLTTSQNEDVVEQFLSENTSAVLEEIDAADSWHCRSGRIPKTLRFDPKTSQTSGLFIAKLKKV
;
A
#
# COMPACT_ATOMS: atom_id res chain seq x y z
N ILE A 1 -20.39 -7.51 -5.71
CA ILE A 1 -19.47 -6.57 -6.40
C ILE A 1 -18.62 -7.32 -7.42
N PRO A 2 -18.23 -6.69 -8.55
CA PRO A 2 -17.29 -7.28 -9.50
C PRO A 2 -15.90 -7.49 -8.86
N ARG A 3 -15.06 -8.28 -9.54
CA ARG A 3 -13.63 -8.35 -9.23
C ARG A 3 -12.88 -7.36 -10.11
N TYR A 4 -11.74 -6.89 -9.63
CA TYR A 4 -10.90 -5.96 -10.35
C TYR A 4 -9.52 -6.57 -10.59
N ILE A 5 -9.01 -6.33 -11.79
CA ILE A 5 -7.65 -6.66 -12.20
C ILE A 5 -6.95 -5.40 -12.68
N ARG A 6 -5.63 -5.36 -12.50
CA ARG A 6 -4.77 -4.39 -13.14
C ARG A 6 -3.88 -5.10 -14.16
N LEU A 7 -3.78 -4.50 -15.34
CA LEU A 7 -2.89 -4.94 -16.41
C LEU A 7 -1.55 -4.24 -16.27
N LYS A 8 -0.47 -4.96 -16.59
CA LYS A 8 0.83 -4.33 -16.78
C LYS A 8 0.77 -3.33 -17.94
N PRO A 9 1.43 -2.16 -17.85
CA PRO A 9 1.46 -1.19 -18.95
C PRO A 9 1.90 -1.82 -20.27
N GLY A 10 1.23 -1.45 -21.38
CA GLY A 10 1.54 -1.91 -22.73
C GLY A 10 0.85 -3.22 -23.17
N LEU A 11 -0.02 -3.80 -22.35
CA LEU A 11 -0.83 -4.97 -22.72
C LEU A 11 -2.23 -4.56 -23.19
N MET A 12 -2.68 -5.07 -24.33
CA MET A 12 -4.04 -4.83 -24.87
C MET A 12 -4.86 -6.11 -25.11
N GLU A 13 -4.22 -7.29 -25.18
CA GLU A 13 -4.90 -8.54 -25.59
C GLU A 13 -4.80 -9.62 -24.50
N ILE A 14 -5.77 -9.66 -23.57
CA ILE A 14 -5.89 -10.74 -22.58
C ILE A 14 -7.32 -11.30 -22.45
N GLU A 15 -8.28 -10.79 -23.22
CA GLU A 15 -9.69 -11.20 -23.15
C GLU A 15 -9.89 -12.68 -23.51
N SER A 16 -9.13 -13.16 -24.51
CA SER A 16 -9.17 -14.55 -24.96
C SER A 16 -8.75 -15.56 -23.89
N ASP A 17 -7.87 -15.18 -22.97
CA ASP A 17 -7.43 -16.03 -21.85
C ASP A 17 -8.41 -16.00 -20.66
N LEU A 18 -9.05 -14.86 -20.42
CA LEU A 18 -10.02 -14.71 -19.32
C LEU A 18 -11.42 -15.24 -19.66
N ASN A 19 -11.69 -15.47 -20.95
CA ASN A 19 -12.97 -15.92 -21.48
C ASN A 19 -14.17 -15.10 -20.95
N CYS A 20 -13.95 -13.78 -20.80
CA CYS A 20 -14.96 -12.83 -20.37
C CYS A 20 -14.62 -11.42 -20.91
N PRO A 21 -15.63 -10.55 -21.10
CA PRO A 21 -15.39 -9.18 -21.50
C PRO A 21 -14.68 -8.41 -20.39
N LEU A 22 -13.71 -7.58 -20.78
CA LEU A 22 -13.01 -6.70 -19.85
C LEU A 22 -13.60 -5.30 -19.87
N ASN A 23 -14.33 -4.94 -18.81
CA ASN A 23 -14.89 -3.62 -18.70
C ASN A 23 -13.85 -2.68 -18.08
N LYS A 24 -13.24 -1.82 -18.90
CA LYS A 24 -12.29 -0.80 -18.46
C LYS A 24 -12.94 0.14 -17.44
N LEU A 25 -12.18 0.51 -16.41
CA LEU A 25 -12.60 1.56 -15.47
C LEU A 25 -12.13 2.92 -16.00
N ASP A 26 -13.06 3.76 -16.42
CA ASP A 26 -12.74 5.07 -17.00
C ASP A 26 -12.03 6.00 -16.01
N TRP A 27 -12.40 5.91 -14.74
CA TRP A 27 -11.85 6.73 -13.65
C TRP A 27 -10.55 6.19 -13.06
N LEU A 28 -10.14 4.97 -13.42
CA LEU A 28 -8.93 4.34 -12.89
C LEU A 28 -8.10 3.67 -14.00
N PRO A 29 -7.13 4.40 -14.58
CA PRO A 29 -6.31 3.89 -15.68
C PRO A 29 -5.63 2.55 -15.36
N GLY A 30 -5.71 1.62 -16.31
CA GLY A 30 -5.11 0.28 -16.21
C GLY A 30 -5.91 -0.74 -15.40
N PHE A 31 -7.06 -0.35 -14.83
CA PHE A 31 -7.97 -1.26 -14.15
C PHE A 31 -9.14 -1.70 -15.03
N PHE A 32 -9.55 -2.95 -14.81
CA PHE A 32 -10.68 -3.57 -15.49
C PHE A 32 -11.51 -4.34 -14.47
N SER A 33 -12.83 -4.27 -14.63
CA SER A 33 -13.77 -5.09 -13.87
C SER A 33 -14.09 -6.36 -14.63
N ILE A 34 -14.16 -7.46 -13.88
CA ILE A 34 -14.49 -8.79 -14.38
C ILE A 34 -15.56 -9.43 -13.47
N PRO A 35 -16.35 -10.38 -13.98
CA PRO A 35 -17.31 -11.11 -13.17
C PRO A 35 -16.64 -11.80 -11.96
N SER A 36 -17.33 -11.82 -10.82
CA SER A 36 -16.79 -12.39 -9.57
C SER A 36 -16.53 -13.90 -9.65
N THR A 37 -17.19 -14.58 -10.59
CA THR A 37 -17.06 -16.01 -10.87
C THR A 37 -15.74 -16.39 -11.54
N ILE A 38 -15.03 -15.44 -12.17
CA ILE A 38 -13.81 -15.74 -12.92
C ILE A 38 -12.64 -16.05 -11.95
N PRO A 39 -12.00 -17.23 -12.08
CA PRO A 39 -10.88 -17.63 -11.23
C PRO A 39 -9.55 -17.06 -11.74
N ILE A 40 -9.27 -15.78 -11.43
CA ILE A 40 -8.05 -15.06 -11.87
C ILE A 40 -6.77 -15.90 -11.71
N ALA A 41 -6.61 -16.57 -10.56
CA ALA A 41 -5.38 -17.31 -10.23
C ALA A 41 -5.06 -18.48 -11.18
N SER A 42 -6.05 -18.99 -11.90
CA SER A 42 -5.90 -20.11 -12.84
C SER A 42 -5.49 -19.70 -14.25
N THR A 43 -5.63 -18.42 -14.58
CA THR A 43 -5.45 -17.88 -15.95
C THR A 43 -3.98 -17.82 -16.35
N ILE A 44 -3.70 -17.91 -17.65
CA ILE A 44 -2.32 -17.85 -18.18
C ILE A 44 -1.74 -16.46 -17.94
N SER A 45 -2.54 -15.41 -18.14
CA SER A 45 -2.17 -14.01 -17.92
C SER A 45 -1.80 -13.75 -16.47
N TYR A 46 -2.52 -14.32 -15.52
CA TYR A 46 -2.12 -14.21 -14.12
C TYR A 46 -0.82 -14.96 -13.86
N ARG A 47 -0.70 -16.22 -14.29
CA ARG A 47 0.49 -17.06 -14.01
C ARG A 47 1.77 -16.49 -14.63
N SER A 48 1.65 -15.92 -15.84
CA SER A 48 2.75 -15.28 -16.57
C SER A 48 3.08 -13.85 -16.11
N GLY A 49 2.38 -13.33 -15.09
CA GLY A 49 2.69 -12.01 -14.54
C GLY A 49 2.21 -10.83 -15.39
N LYS A 50 1.22 -11.04 -16.27
CA LYS A 50 0.62 -9.99 -17.11
C LYS A 50 -0.48 -9.20 -16.38
N ILE A 51 -1.17 -9.86 -15.46
CA ILE A 51 -2.23 -9.26 -14.63
C ILE A 51 -2.06 -9.61 -13.17
N TYR A 52 -2.58 -8.75 -12.30
CA TYR A 52 -2.79 -9.09 -10.89
C TYR A 52 -4.12 -8.54 -10.38
N GLY A 53 -4.72 -9.30 -9.46
CA GLY A 53 -5.96 -8.90 -8.80
C GLY A 53 -5.70 -7.85 -7.73
N MET A 54 -6.39 -6.73 -7.82
CA MET A 54 -6.36 -5.65 -6.83
C MET A 54 -7.71 -4.95 -6.84
N ASP A 55 -8.27 -4.66 -5.67
CA ASP A 55 -9.50 -3.88 -5.57
C ASP A 55 -9.29 -2.46 -6.11
N ALA A 56 -10.23 -1.92 -6.89
CA ALA A 56 -10.05 -0.61 -7.53
C ALA A 56 -9.87 0.53 -6.52
N ALA A 57 -10.50 0.48 -5.33
CA ALA A 57 -10.27 1.48 -4.31
C ALA A 57 -8.81 1.45 -3.81
N SER A 58 -8.22 0.25 -3.68
CA SER A 58 -6.79 0.13 -3.34
C SER A 58 -5.88 0.71 -4.42
N GLY A 59 -6.28 0.64 -5.69
CA GLY A 59 -5.62 1.32 -6.79
C GLY A 59 -5.71 2.84 -6.68
N ALA A 60 -6.89 3.37 -6.31
CA ALA A 60 -7.11 4.79 -6.08
C ALA A 60 -6.18 5.36 -4.99
N ALA A 61 -5.96 4.62 -3.89
CA ALA A 61 -5.00 5.03 -2.85
C ALA A 61 -3.56 5.17 -3.38
N VAL A 62 -3.15 4.30 -4.30
CA VAL A 62 -1.83 4.41 -4.94
C VAL A 62 -1.81 5.60 -5.91
N MET A 63 -2.87 5.80 -6.70
CA MET A 63 -2.97 6.95 -7.61
C MET A 63 -2.98 8.29 -6.87
N ALA A 64 -3.56 8.36 -5.67
CA ALA A 64 -3.59 9.57 -4.84
C ALA A 64 -2.19 10.09 -4.46
N LEU A 65 -1.16 9.24 -4.45
CA LEU A 65 0.22 9.67 -4.19
C LEU A 65 0.80 10.55 -5.31
N ASN A 66 0.24 10.47 -6.52
CA ASN A 66 0.73 11.17 -7.71
C ASN A 66 2.25 10.97 -7.89
N ILE A 67 2.63 9.73 -8.18
CA ILE A 67 4.03 9.29 -8.27
C ILE A 67 4.67 9.82 -9.55
N SER A 68 5.87 10.35 -9.42
CA SER A 68 6.71 10.81 -10.53
C SER A 68 7.96 9.93 -10.68
N SER A 69 8.47 9.85 -11.91
CA SER A 69 9.74 9.18 -12.18
C SER A 69 10.86 9.86 -11.37
N GLY A 70 11.63 9.07 -10.61
CA GLY A 70 12.68 9.58 -9.74
C GLY A 70 12.30 9.64 -8.26
N ASP A 71 11.01 9.55 -7.92
CA ASP A 71 10.55 9.58 -6.53
C ASP A 71 11.22 8.49 -5.67
N HIS A 72 11.46 8.81 -4.42
CA HIS A 72 11.79 7.83 -3.39
C HIS A 72 10.57 7.56 -2.54
N ILE A 73 10.08 6.33 -2.62
CA ILE A 73 8.79 5.94 -2.09
C ILE A 73 8.99 4.99 -0.91
N LEU A 74 8.23 5.20 0.17
CA LEU A 74 8.12 4.29 1.31
C LEU A 74 6.69 3.75 1.41
N ASP A 75 6.56 2.44 1.56
CA ASP A 75 5.31 1.76 1.94
C ASP A 75 5.52 1.12 3.32
N LEU A 76 4.90 1.69 4.35
CA LEU A 76 5.12 1.29 5.75
C LEU A 76 4.39 0.01 6.17
N CYS A 77 3.44 -0.45 5.37
CA CYS A 77 2.62 -1.64 5.62
C CYS A 77 2.48 -2.45 4.33
N ALA A 78 3.62 -2.79 3.74
CA ALA A 78 3.72 -3.16 2.33
C ALA A 78 3.14 -4.53 1.98
N ALA A 79 3.04 -5.46 2.93
CA ALA A 79 2.60 -6.81 2.61
C ALA A 79 1.07 -6.89 2.55
N PRO A 80 0.45 -7.71 1.67
CA PRO A 80 1.06 -8.76 0.86
C PRO A 80 1.72 -8.30 -0.45
N GLY A 81 1.71 -7.01 -0.78
CA GLY A 81 2.54 -6.46 -1.86
C GLY A 81 1.81 -5.99 -3.12
N ALA A 82 0.48 -6.02 -3.16
CA ALA A 82 -0.25 -5.57 -4.35
C ALA A 82 -0.05 -4.06 -4.60
N LYS A 83 -0.24 -3.21 -3.58
CA LYS A 83 -0.01 -1.76 -3.67
C LYS A 83 1.46 -1.47 -3.99
N LEU A 84 2.38 -2.15 -3.31
CA LEU A 84 3.82 -2.08 -3.60
C LEU A 84 4.18 -2.43 -5.05
N CYS A 85 3.56 -3.45 -5.65
CA CYS A 85 3.76 -3.76 -7.07
C CYS A 85 3.28 -2.60 -7.96
N MET A 86 2.11 -2.02 -7.66
CA MET A 86 1.61 -0.85 -8.39
C MET A 86 2.52 0.37 -8.23
N LEU A 87 3.05 0.62 -7.02
CA LEU A 87 4.05 1.67 -6.78
C LEU A 87 5.28 1.47 -7.67
N SER A 88 5.79 0.24 -7.74
CA SER A 88 6.96 -0.10 -8.55
C SER A 88 6.69 0.06 -10.05
N ASP A 89 5.51 -0.34 -10.52
CA ASP A 89 5.08 -0.15 -11.91
C ASP A 89 5.02 1.34 -12.30
N LEU A 90 4.47 2.19 -11.43
CA LEU A 90 4.33 3.63 -11.68
C LEU A 90 5.65 4.39 -11.56
N LEU A 91 6.54 3.95 -10.66
CA LEU A 91 7.87 4.53 -10.47
C LEU A 91 8.75 4.37 -11.73
N GLY A 92 8.57 3.27 -12.47
CA GLY A 92 9.25 3.04 -13.74
C GLY A 92 10.76 2.81 -13.57
N SER A 93 11.56 3.55 -14.35
CA SER A 93 13.00 3.29 -14.49
C SER A 93 13.90 4.17 -13.61
N SER A 94 13.37 5.06 -12.78
CA SER A 94 14.16 5.95 -11.90
C SER A 94 13.55 6.04 -10.51
N GLY A 95 14.36 6.36 -9.49
CA GLY A 95 13.93 6.43 -8.09
C GLY A 95 14.14 5.13 -7.31
N SER A 96 13.51 5.03 -6.14
CA SER A 96 13.64 3.87 -5.25
C SER A 96 12.35 3.57 -4.50
N LEU A 97 12.12 2.29 -4.18
CA LEU A 97 10.94 1.84 -3.44
C LEU A 97 11.36 1.05 -2.21
N THR A 98 10.86 1.44 -1.04
CA THR A 98 11.09 0.76 0.23
C THR A 98 9.78 0.20 0.76
N GLY A 99 9.69 -1.11 0.92
CA GLY A 99 8.56 -1.76 1.59
C GLY A 99 8.94 -2.24 2.98
N VAL A 100 8.08 -2.00 3.96
CA VAL A 100 8.24 -2.42 5.36
C VAL A 100 7.01 -3.18 5.81
N ASP A 101 7.20 -4.28 6.52
CA ASP A 101 6.11 -4.99 7.19
C ASP A 101 6.66 -5.82 8.36
N ILE A 102 5.92 -5.92 9.46
CA ILE A 102 6.34 -6.70 10.63
C ILE A 102 6.21 -8.21 10.39
N ALA A 103 5.28 -8.62 9.52
CA ALA A 103 4.97 -10.03 9.28
C ALA A 103 5.86 -10.65 8.20
N LYS A 104 6.93 -11.33 8.65
CA LYS A 104 7.89 -12.07 7.80
C LYS A 104 7.25 -12.92 6.70
N HIS A 105 6.19 -13.66 7.03
CA HIS A 105 5.52 -14.54 6.07
C HIS A 105 4.74 -13.76 5.00
N ARG A 106 4.08 -12.64 5.36
CA ARG A 106 3.39 -11.77 4.39
C ARG A 106 4.41 -11.09 3.48
N LEU A 107 5.54 -10.63 4.04
CA LEU A 107 6.58 -9.98 3.26
C LEU A 107 7.32 -10.96 2.31
N ALA A 108 7.41 -12.24 2.68
CA ALA A 108 7.85 -13.30 1.76
C ALA A 108 6.91 -13.47 0.56
N ALA A 109 5.59 -13.37 0.76
CA ALA A 109 4.61 -13.36 -0.34
C ALA A 109 4.76 -12.11 -1.23
N CYS A 110 5.01 -10.94 -0.62
CA CYS A 110 5.32 -9.70 -1.32
C CYS A 110 6.56 -9.85 -2.22
N ARG A 111 7.64 -10.45 -1.71
CA ARG A 111 8.83 -10.78 -2.50
C ARG A 111 8.50 -11.67 -3.70
N THR A 112 7.69 -12.72 -3.51
CA THR A 112 7.26 -13.60 -4.61
C THR A 112 6.45 -12.83 -5.66
N MET A 113 5.59 -11.90 -5.26
CA MET A 113 4.86 -11.04 -6.20
C MET A 113 5.83 -10.16 -7.00
N LEU A 114 6.75 -9.44 -6.34
CA LEU A 114 7.74 -8.60 -7.03
C LEU A 114 8.57 -9.39 -8.05
N GLN A 115 8.97 -10.63 -7.71
CA GLN A 115 9.70 -11.52 -8.62
C GLN A 115 8.82 -11.95 -9.80
N LYS A 116 7.59 -12.41 -9.52
CA LYS A 116 6.64 -12.86 -10.54
C LYS A 116 6.33 -11.78 -11.59
N TYR A 117 6.19 -10.53 -11.16
CA TYR A 117 5.86 -9.40 -12.04
C TYR A 117 7.08 -8.68 -12.62
N ALA A 118 8.29 -9.11 -12.24
CA ALA A 118 9.57 -8.48 -12.57
C ALA A 118 9.64 -6.99 -12.14
N LEU A 119 9.14 -6.69 -10.94
CA LEU A 119 9.04 -5.34 -10.35
C LEU A 119 9.99 -5.11 -9.17
N GLY A 120 10.93 -6.02 -8.97
CA GLY A 120 11.82 -6.00 -7.80
C GLY A 120 13.07 -5.14 -7.96
N ASN A 121 13.43 -4.68 -9.16
CA ASN A 121 14.77 -4.12 -9.42
C ASN A 121 15.12 -2.90 -8.57
N ARG A 122 14.15 -2.04 -8.26
CA ARG A 122 14.32 -0.82 -7.45
C ARG A 122 13.72 -0.92 -6.04
N CYS A 123 13.23 -2.11 -5.69
CA CYS A 123 12.58 -2.34 -4.41
C CYS A 123 13.55 -2.90 -3.38
N ARG A 124 13.38 -2.49 -2.12
CA ARG A 124 14.02 -3.11 -0.96
C ARG A 124 12.96 -3.40 0.11
N LEU A 125 12.99 -4.59 0.71
CA LEU A 125 11.99 -5.02 1.68
C LEU A 125 12.62 -5.26 3.05
N PHE A 126 12.06 -4.65 4.08
CA PHE A 126 12.51 -4.79 5.46
C PHE A 126 11.44 -5.41 6.35
N ILE A 127 11.84 -6.40 7.15
CA ILE A 127 11.05 -6.83 8.29
C ILE A 127 11.38 -5.89 9.44
N ALA A 128 10.40 -5.06 9.80
CA ALA A 128 10.51 -4.10 10.89
C ALA A 128 9.12 -3.66 11.36
N ASP A 129 9.08 -3.06 12.54
CA ASP A 129 7.91 -2.33 13.00
C ASP A 129 7.83 -0.97 12.28
N GLY A 130 6.75 -0.76 11.52
CA GLY A 130 6.52 0.45 10.76
C GLY A 130 6.39 1.71 11.63
N THR A 131 6.07 1.59 12.92
CA THR A 131 5.96 2.72 13.85
C THR A 131 7.33 3.26 14.28
N THR A 132 8.39 2.46 14.16
CA THR A 132 9.75 2.81 14.60
C THR A 132 10.79 2.75 13.47
N PHE A 133 10.39 2.31 12.27
CA PHE A 133 11.26 2.27 11.11
C PHE A 133 11.87 3.64 10.81
N SER A 134 13.16 3.68 10.47
CA SER A 134 13.92 4.93 10.35
C SER A 134 14.93 4.97 9.19
N LEU A 135 14.98 3.94 8.33
CA LEU A 135 15.93 3.93 7.23
C LEU A 135 15.48 4.83 6.08
N LEU A 136 16.43 5.62 5.57
CA LEU A 136 16.27 6.56 4.46
C LEU A 136 16.60 5.90 3.11
N PRO A 137 16.19 6.46 1.96
CA PRO A 137 16.44 5.91 0.63
C PRO A 137 17.90 6.06 0.17
N VAL A 138 18.85 5.63 0.98
CA VAL A 138 20.28 5.57 0.65
C VAL A 138 20.71 4.17 0.25
N ARG A 139 21.80 4.04 -0.52
CA ARG A 139 22.41 2.74 -0.82
C ARG A 139 22.83 2.04 0.47
N PHE A 140 22.47 0.76 0.58
CA PHE A 140 22.80 -0.05 1.74
C PHE A 140 24.20 -0.66 1.53
N THR A 141 25.23 -0.07 2.15
CA THR A 141 26.65 -0.46 1.97
C THR A 141 26.96 -1.87 2.46
N ASP A 142 26.20 -2.35 3.44
CA ASP A 142 26.45 -3.62 4.12
C ASP A 142 25.79 -4.84 3.45
N TRP A 143 25.06 -4.65 2.34
CA TRP A 143 24.38 -5.74 1.67
C TRP A 143 25.35 -6.56 0.82
N ASN A 144 25.56 -7.82 1.23
CA ASN A 144 26.31 -8.80 0.45
C ASN A 144 25.46 -10.07 0.33
N SER A 145 25.14 -10.49 -0.91
CA SER A 145 24.27 -11.64 -1.19
C SER A 145 24.83 -12.98 -0.67
N LYS A 146 26.11 -12.99 -0.27
CA LYS A 146 26.89 -14.15 0.18
C LYS A 146 27.18 -14.20 1.69
N ARG A 147 26.44 -13.48 2.56
CA ARG A 147 26.67 -13.58 4.02
C ARG A 147 26.42 -15.01 4.53
N LEU A 148 27.40 -15.58 5.22
CA LEU A 148 27.28 -16.90 5.86
C LEU A 148 26.19 -16.88 6.94
N TRP A 149 25.52 -18.02 7.12
CA TRP A 149 24.46 -18.21 8.12
C TRP A 149 24.89 -17.83 9.55
N SER A 150 26.18 -18.01 9.88
CA SER A 150 26.77 -17.65 11.19
C SER A 150 26.73 -16.15 11.50
N ASP A 151 26.86 -15.28 10.50
CA ASP A 151 26.86 -13.82 10.68
C ASP A 151 25.46 -13.26 10.93
N ARG A 152 24.42 -13.99 10.51
CA ARG A 152 23.01 -13.62 10.74
C ARG A 152 22.62 -13.74 12.22
N LYS A 153 23.27 -14.64 12.97
CA LYS A 153 22.91 -14.94 14.36
C LYS A 153 23.53 -13.95 15.35
N LYS A 154 24.71 -13.40 15.05
CA LYS A 154 25.43 -12.46 15.93
C LYS A 154 24.81 -11.06 15.99
N ASN A 155 24.12 -10.62 14.94
CA ASN A 155 23.50 -9.28 14.84
C ASN A 155 21.97 -9.27 14.99
N ALA A 156 21.35 -10.38 15.42
CA ALA A 156 19.90 -10.55 15.49
C ALA A 156 19.16 -9.60 16.49
N ARG A 157 19.88 -8.74 17.21
CA ARG A 157 19.33 -7.85 18.25
C ARG A 157 19.23 -6.37 17.89
N LYS A 158 19.66 -5.91 16.70
CA LYS A 158 19.49 -4.51 16.26
C LYS A 158 18.86 -4.44 14.85
N ALA A 159 17.79 -3.65 14.76
CA ALA A 159 16.89 -3.42 13.62
C ALA A 159 17.58 -3.00 12.30
N PRO A 160 16.85 -2.92 11.16
CA PRO A 160 15.76 -3.78 10.65
C PRO A 160 16.29 -4.92 9.74
N GLU A 161 15.57 -6.06 9.60
CA GLU A 161 16.01 -7.22 8.80
C GLU A 161 15.69 -7.01 7.31
N LEU A 162 16.72 -6.83 6.46
CA LEU A 162 16.58 -6.75 5.00
C LEU A 162 16.38 -8.14 4.39
N ILE A 163 15.27 -8.36 3.68
CA ILE A 163 14.93 -9.68 3.08
C ILE A 163 14.96 -9.71 1.56
N PHE A 164 14.92 -8.55 0.93
CA PHE A 164 14.95 -8.40 -0.52
C PHE A 164 15.61 -7.08 -0.88
N TYR A 165 16.53 -7.12 -1.82
CA TYR A 165 17.22 -5.94 -2.33
C TYR A 165 17.38 -6.09 -3.84
N GLY A 166 16.64 -5.28 -4.58
CA GLY A 166 16.77 -5.16 -6.03
C GLY A 166 18.12 -4.60 -6.46
N ARG A 167 18.51 -4.91 -7.70
CA ARG A 167 19.81 -4.52 -8.28
C ARG A 167 20.05 -3.00 -8.24
N ASP A 168 18.99 -2.23 -8.46
CA ASP A 168 19.00 -0.79 -8.66
C ASP A 168 18.30 -0.04 -7.50
N SER A 169 18.14 -0.70 -6.34
CA SER A 169 17.43 -0.17 -5.16
C SER A 169 18.24 0.83 -4.33
N GLY A 170 19.50 1.07 -4.67
CA GLY A 170 20.37 1.99 -3.95
C GLY A 170 20.47 3.34 -4.66
N VAL A 171 20.28 4.43 -3.92
CA VAL A 171 20.54 5.78 -4.42
C VAL A 171 21.99 6.14 -4.14
N VAL A 172 22.69 6.66 -5.17
CA VAL A 172 24.09 7.07 -5.12
C VAL A 172 24.16 8.60 -5.20
N GLY A 173 24.87 9.25 -4.27
CA GLY A 173 25.23 10.67 -4.38
C GLY A 173 24.23 11.69 -3.80
N LEU A 174 23.21 11.28 -3.02
CA LEU A 174 22.30 12.22 -2.36
C LEU A 174 23.03 13.07 -1.31
N HIS A 175 22.79 14.39 -1.33
CA HIS A 175 23.31 15.30 -0.31
C HIS A 175 22.52 15.14 1.01
N ARG A 176 23.13 15.46 2.16
CA ARG A 176 22.49 15.34 3.49
C ARG A 176 21.17 16.14 3.61
N SER A 177 20.99 17.19 2.82
CA SER A 177 19.78 18.02 2.77
C SER A 177 18.64 17.39 1.96
N GLU A 178 18.91 16.36 1.15
CA GLU A 178 17.93 15.66 0.31
C GLU A 178 17.48 14.32 0.93
N LEU A 179 17.77 14.16 2.23
CA LEU A 179 17.51 12.94 2.98
C LEU A 179 16.02 12.84 3.38
N GLY A 180 15.30 11.87 2.81
CA GLY A 180 13.91 11.58 3.12
C GLY A 180 13.22 10.85 1.97
N TYR A 181 11.94 10.55 2.13
CA TYR A 181 11.09 10.05 1.04
C TYR A 181 10.29 11.18 0.42
N ASP A 182 10.14 11.15 -0.89
CA ASP A 182 9.28 12.08 -1.64
C ASP A 182 7.81 11.71 -1.46
N LYS A 183 7.54 10.39 -1.37
CA LYS A 183 6.20 9.82 -1.25
C LYS A 183 6.17 8.76 -0.15
N VAL A 184 5.12 8.76 0.68
CA VAL A 184 4.91 7.73 1.70
C VAL A 184 3.48 7.18 1.63
N LEU A 185 3.34 5.86 1.55
CA LEU A 185 2.08 5.16 1.69
C LEU A 185 1.98 4.54 3.08
N VAL A 186 0.88 4.83 3.77
CA VAL A 186 0.49 4.20 5.03
C VAL A 186 -0.86 3.51 4.82
N ASP A 187 -0.82 2.30 4.28
CA ASP A 187 -1.99 1.40 4.20
C ASP A 187 -2.14 0.64 5.52
N ALA A 188 -2.69 1.32 6.52
CA ALA A 188 -2.60 0.89 7.90
C ALA A 188 -3.41 -0.38 8.18
N GLU A 189 -2.95 -1.17 9.16
CA GLU A 189 -3.74 -2.29 9.68
C GLU A 189 -5.06 -1.78 10.27
N CYS A 190 -6.16 -2.41 9.88
CA CYS A 190 -7.54 -2.00 10.14
C CYS A 190 -8.38 -3.17 10.65
N THR A 191 -9.56 -2.88 11.17
CA THR A 191 -10.58 -3.89 11.52
C THR A 191 -11.07 -4.72 10.32
N HIS A 192 -10.85 -4.26 9.10
CA HIS A 192 -11.23 -4.91 7.83
C HIS A 192 -12.74 -5.06 7.58
N ASP A 193 -13.58 -4.25 8.23
CA ASP A 193 -15.03 -4.18 8.06
C ASP A 193 -15.50 -3.63 6.70
N GLY A 194 -14.65 -2.94 5.95
CA GLY A 194 -14.93 -2.54 4.57
C GLY A 194 -14.48 -3.58 3.53
N SER A 195 -13.67 -4.56 3.91
CA SER A 195 -13.07 -5.51 2.96
C SER A 195 -14.03 -6.67 2.67
N PHE A 196 -14.65 -6.66 1.49
CA PHE A 196 -15.58 -7.71 1.07
C PHE A 196 -14.98 -9.13 1.11
N LYS A 197 -13.72 -9.27 0.68
CA LYS A 197 -13.00 -10.56 0.74
C LYS A 197 -12.78 -11.03 2.16
N HIS A 198 -12.63 -10.12 3.12
CA HIS A 198 -12.49 -10.48 4.54
C HIS A 198 -13.86 -10.80 5.15
N ILE A 199 -14.90 -10.05 4.80
CA ILE A 199 -16.29 -10.34 5.20
C ILE A 199 -16.71 -11.75 4.76
N GLN A 200 -16.46 -12.13 3.50
CA GLN A 200 -16.76 -13.48 3.01
C GLN A 200 -16.02 -14.59 3.76
N LYS A 201 -14.80 -14.33 4.27
CA LYS A 201 -14.09 -15.32 5.11
C LYS A 201 -14.78 -15.50 6.46
N PHE A 202 -15.49 -14.50 6.97
CA PHE A 202 -16.20 -14.60 8.26
C PHE A 202 -17.49 -15.42 8.18
N GLU A 203 -18.11 -15.55 7.01
CA GLU A 203 -19.17 -16.55 6.79
C GLU A 203 -18.64 -17.96 7.09
N TYR A 204 -17.36 -18.22 6.82
CA TYR A 204 -16.70 -19.50 7.08
C TYR A 204 -16.05 -19.60 8.47
N TRP A 205 -15.53 -18.50 9.02
CA TRP A 205 -14.82 -18.45 10.32
C TRP A 205 -15.73 -18.15 11.54
N GLY A 206 -17.01 -17.91 11.30
CA GLY A 206 -18.02 -17.66 12.34
C GLY A 206 -18.13 -16.19 12.76
N TRP A 207 -19.38 -15.74 12.93
CA TRP A 207 -19.76 -14.35 13.27
C TRP A 207 -19.22 -13.87 14.63
N GLY A 208 -18.88 -14.78 15.57
CA GLY A 208 -18.24 -14.41 16.84
C GLY A 208 -16.84 -13.81 16.68
N THR A 209 -16.08 -14.21 15.65
CA THR A 209 -14.77 -13.63 15.32
C THR A 209 -14.91 -12.21 14.76
N LEU A 210 -15.99 -11.95 14.03
CA LEU A 210 -16.34 -10.62 13.52
C LEU A 210 -16.73 -9.70 14.66
N GLN A 211 -17.63 -10.15 15.55
CA GLN A 211 -18.06 -9.36 16.71
C GLN A 211 -16.87 -8.96 17.60
N ARG A 212 -15.94 -9.88 17.87
CA ARG A 212 -14.73 -9.60 18.66
C ARG A 212 -13.72 -8.69 17.95
N ARG A 213 -13.76 -8.61 16.61
CA ARG A 213 -12.88 -7.70 15.85
C ARG A 213 -13.48 -6.31 15.67
N LEU A 214 -14.81 -6.18 15.68
CA LEU A 214 -15.52 -4.93 15.44
C LEU A 214 -16.00 -4.22 16.70
N LEU A 215 -16.35 -4.96 17.77
CA LEU A 215 -17.00 -4.41 18.96
C LEU A 215 -16.10 -4.44 20.22
N ASP A 216 -14.84 -4.85 20.08
CA ASP A 216 -13.88 -4.84 21.19
C ASP A 216 -13.26 -3.43 21.29
N ALA A 217 -13.66 -2.68 22.32
CA ALA A 217 -13.25 -1.30 22.53
C ALA A 217 -11.74 -1.17 22.81
N GLU A 218 -11.18 -2.01 23.69
CA GLU A 218 -9.74 -1.98 24.00
C GLU A 218 -8.89 -2.28 22.75
N ARG A 219 -9.35 -3.22 21.93
CA ARG A 219 -8.68 -3.51 20.66
C ARG A 219 -8.76 -2.34 19.68
N THR A 220 -9.91 -1.67 19.62
CA THR A 220 -10.12 -0.52 18.74
C THR A 220 -9.21 0.63 19.13
N ASP A 221 -9.06 0.93 20.43
CA ASP A 221 -8.15 1.94 20.94
C ASP A 221 -6.68 1.62 20.62
N ASN A 222 -6.27 0.36 20.81
CA ASN A 222 -4.94 -0.09 20.44
C ASN A 222 -4.66 0.05 18.94
N LEU A 223 -5.66 -0.19 18.08
CA LEU A 223 -5.55 -0.03 16.64
C LEU A 223 -5.44 1.45 16.23
N MET A 224 -6.25 2.34 16.81
CA MET A 224 -6.18 3.77 16.53
C MET A 224 -4.81 4.34 16.94
N HIS A 225 -4.29 3.93 18.10
CA HIS A 225 -2.94 4.32 18.55
C HIS A 225 -1.84 3.81 17.61
N LEU A 226 -1.96 2.57 17.13
CA LEU A 226 -1.05 2.00 16.14
C LEU A 226 -1.11 2.78 14.82
N GLN A 227 -2.31 3.08 14.32
CA GLN A 227 -2.53 3.82 13.08
C GLN A 227 -1.95 5.24 13.16
N LEU A 228 -2.18 5.94 14.27
CA LEU A 228 -1.61 7.26 14.52
C LEU A 228 -0.08 7.21 14.54
N LYS A 229 0.52 6.22 15.23
CA LYS A 229 1.98 6.04 15.26
C LYS A 229 2.57 5.74 13.88
N LEU A 230 1.90 4.91 13.08
CA LEU A 230 2.31 4.61 11.70
C LEU A 230 2.27 5.87 10.84
N LEU A 231 1.18 6.64 10.94
CA LEU A 231 0.99 7.90 10.23
C LEU A 231 2.08 8.92 10.61
N SER A 232 2.29 9.13 11.92
CA SER A 232 3.32 10.03 12.45
C SER A 232 4.73 9.61 12.03
N ASN A 233 5.04 8.31 12.05
CA ASN A 233 6.35 7.84 11.62
C ASN A 233 6.57 8.00 10.11
N GLY A 234 5.55 7.72 9.30
CA GLY A 234 5.58 7.96 7.85
C GLY A 234 5.83 9.43 7.52
N PHE A 235 5.10 10.33 8.19
CA PHE A 235 5.23 11.77 7.99
C PHE A 235 6.59 12.32 8.46
N ARG A 236 7.15 11.76 9.54
CA ARG A 236 8.51 12.08 10.01
C ARG A 236 9.57 11.78 8.94
N LEU A 237 9.42 10.68 8.20
CA LEU A 237 10.35 10.24 7.15
C LEU A 237 10.15 10.94 5.79
N LEU A 238 9.08 11.71 5.65
CA LEU A 238 8.77 12.48 4.46
C LEU A 238 9.66 13.75 4.38
N LYS A 239 10.12 14.08 3.18
CA LYS A 239 10.81 15.36 2.90
C LYS A 239 9.83 16.54 3.01
N ALA A 240 10.36 17.74 3.25
CA ALA A 240 9.57 18.96 3.06
C ALA A 240 9.09 19.04 1.60
N GLY A 241 7.83 19.41 1.40
CA GLY A 241 7.14 19.38 0.10
C GLY A 241 6.66 17.99 -0.35
N GLY A 242 7.09 16.92 0.32
CA GLY A 242 6.64 15.56 0.02
C GLY A 242 5.18 15.32 0.38
N SER A 243 4.61 14.24 -0.15
CA SER A 243 3.21 13.84 0.11
C SER A 243 3.10 12.43 0.69
N LEU A 244 2.19 12.26 1.64
CA LEU A 244 1.83 10.99 2.25
C LEU A 244 0.36 10.66 1.95
N VAL A 245 0.07 9.41 1.65
CA VAL A 245 -1.31 8.90 1.61
C VAL A 245 -1.51 7.94 2.77
N TYR A 246 -2.49 8.27 3.60
CA TYR A 246 -3.03 7.38 4.61
C TYR A 246 -4.27 6.69 4.05
N SER A 247 -4.33 5.36 4.14
CA SER A 247 -5.51 4.61 3.76
C SER A 247 -5.82 3.49 4.73
N THR A 248 -7.11 3.23 4.92
CA THR A 248 -7.57 2.03 5.63
C THR A 248 -8.72 1.38 4.87
N CYS A 249 -8.90 0.10 5.14
CA CYS A 249 -10.00 -0.71 4.65
C CYS A 249 -11.20 -0.76 5.62
N SER A 250 -11.27 0.18 6.58
CA SER A 250 -12.34 0.26 7.56
C SER A 250 -13.38 1.30 7.15
N LEU A 251 -14.64 1.04 7.47
CA LEU A 251 -15.72 2.02 7.33
C LEU A 251 -15.87 2.86 8.61
N THR A 252 -15.28 2.46 9.73
CA THR A 252 -15.36 3.14 11.02
C THR A 252 -14.68 4.51 10.98
N THR A 253 -15.41 5.56 11.37
CA THR A 253 -14.90 6.94 11.45
C THR A 253 -13.73 7.10 12.42
N SER A 254 -13.74 6.34 13.52
CA SER A 254 -12.68 6.42 14.53
C SER A 254 -11.31 5.97 14.04
N GLN A 255 -11.23 5.04 13.08
CA GLN A 255 -9.98 4.62 12.46
C GLN A 255 -9.59 5.49 11.26
N ASN A 256 -10.42 6.45 10.87
CA ASN A 256 -10.26 7.22 9.64
C ASN A 256 -10.13 8.70 9.98
N GLU A 257 -11.24 9.44 10.01
CA GLU A 257 -11.23 10.88 10.24
C GLU A 257 -10.70 11.23 11.62
N ASP A 258 -11.05 10.48 12.68
CA ASP A 258 -10.60 10.82 14.04
C ASP A 258 -9.06 10.68 14.14
N VAL A 259 -8.45 9.67 13.51
CA VAL A 259 -6.97 9.51 13.44
C VAL A 259 -6.33 10.67 12.67
N VAL A 260 -6.93 11.07 11.55
CA VAL A 260 -6.39 12.17 10.71
C VAL A 260 -6.52 13.51 11.44
N GLU A 261 -7.65 13.79 12.09
CA GLU A 261 -7.85 15.01 12.88
C GLU A 261 -6.88 15.07 14.06
N GLN A 262 -6.72 13.96 14.79
CA GLN A 262 -5.74 13.87 15.87
C GLN A 262 -4.32 14.14 15.35
N PHE A 263 -3.93 13.48 14.26
CA PHE A 263 -2.62 13.69 13.65
C PHE A 263 -2.37 15.15 13.25
N LEU A 264 -3.34 15.80 12.62
CA LEU A 264 -3.25 17.21 12.21
C LEU A 264 -3.15 18.15 13.42
N SER A 265 -3.84 17.84 14.52
CA SER A 265 -3.74 18.63 15.75
C SER A 265 -2.35 18.57 16.39
N GLU A 266 -1.63 17.46 16.21
CA GLU A 266 -0.28 17.24 16.75
C GLU A 266 0.83 17.72 15.78
N ASN A 267 0.53 17.93 14.50
CA ASN A 267 1.51 18.19 13.45
C ASN A 267 1.15 19.44 12.63
N THR A 268 1.65 20.60 13.05
CA THR A 268 1.40 21.90 12.39
C THR A 268 2.00 22.04 10.99
N SER A 269 2.98 21.20 10.64
CA SER A 269 3.57 21.14 9.29
C SER A 269 2.79 20.23 8.33
N ALA A 270 1.71 19.58 8.78
CA ALA A 270 0.88 18.73 7.95
C ALA A 270 -0.35 19.48 7.44
N VAL A 271 -0.60 19.38 6.14
CA VAL A 271 -1.80 19.96 5.50
C VAL A 271 -2.52 18.90 4.69
N LEU A 272 -3.85 18.82 4.82
CA LEU A 272 -4.69 18.00 3.93
C LEU A 272 -4.70 18.59 2.52
N GLU A 273 -4.29 17.78 1.56
CA GLU A 273 -4.23 18.14 0.14
C GLU A 273 -5.40 17.49 -0.61
N GLU A 274 -5.94 18.20 -1.59
CA GLU A 274 -6.92 17.61 -2.51
C GLU A 274 -6.25 16.57 -3.41
N ILE A 275 -7.07 15.61 -3.86
CA ILE A 275 -6.63 14.57 -4.78
C ILE A 275 -7.23 14.92 -6.13
N ASP A 276 -6.48 15.61 -6.98
CA ASP A 276 -6.99 16.11 -8.28
C ASP A 276 -7.61 15.00 -9.15
N ALA A 277 -7.07 13.79 -9.08
CA ALA A 277 -7.60 12.65 -9.82
C ALA A 277 -9.00 12.21 -9.34
N ALA A 278 -9.40 12.58 -8.12
CA ALA A 278 -10.61 12.12 -7.46
C ALA A 278 -11.90 12.68 -8.04
N ASP A 279 -11.84 13.77 -8.81
CA ASP A 279 -13.03 14.35 -9.48
C ASP A 279 -13.73 13.34 -10.40
N SER A 280 -12.95 12.43 -10.98
CA SER A 280 -13.46 11.36 -11.83
C SER A 280 -13.87 10.11 -11.04
N TRP A 281 -13.45 9.97 -9.79
CA TRP A 281 -13.59 8.74 -9.03
C TRP A 281 -15.01 8.57 -8.50
N HIS A 282 -15.52 7.34 -8.58
CA HIS A 282 -16.80 7.00 -7.98
C HIS A 282 -16.63 6.84 -6.46
N CYS A 283 -16.46 7.92 -5.72
CA CYS A 283 -16.30 7.92 -4.26
C CYS A 283 -17.17 9.00 -3.61
N ARG A 284 -17.22 9.00 -2.27
CA ARG A 284 -17.89 10.02 -1.46
C ARG A 284 -16.86 10.79 -0.66
N SER A 285 -17.15 12.03 -0.34
CA SER A 285 -16.37 12.77 0.65
C SER A 285 -16.51 12.13 2.04
N GLY A 286 -15.43 12.14 2.82
CA GLY A 286 -15.44 11.78 4.23
C GLY A 286 -16.09 12.85 5.11
N ARG A 287 -16.08 12.64 6.44
CA ARG A 287 -16.60 13.63 7.40
C ARG A 287 -15.76 14.92 7.36
N ILE A 288 -14.46 14.79 7.13
CA ILE A 288 -13.56 15.92 6.99
C ILE A 288 -13.34 16.26 5.50
N PRO A 289 -13.31 17.54 5.12
CA PRO A 289 -13.02 17.95 3.74
C PRO A 289 -11.72 17.35 3.22
N LYS A 290 -11.64 17.14 1.89
CA LYS A 290 -10.47 16.57 1.19
C LYS A 290 -10.14 15.11 1.52
N THR A 291 -11.01 14.42 2.26
CA THR A 291 -10.90 12.97 2.43
C THR A 291 -11.96 12.24 1.64
N LEU A 292 -11.64 11.01 1.25
CA LEU A 292 -12.45 10.22 0.35
C LEU A 292 -12.80 8.86 0.96
N ARG A 293 -14.02 8.42 0.69
CA ARG A 293 -14.57 7.12 1.11
C ARG A 293 -15.10 6.38 -0.10
N PHE A 294 -14.64 5.15 -0.23
CA PHE A 294 -15.16 4.16 -1.14
C PHE A 294 -16.05 3.21 -0.37
N ASP A 295 -17.12 2.77 -1.01
CA ASP A 295 -18.03 1.78 -0.46
C ASP A 295 -18.73 1.04 -1.60
N PRO A 296 -19.27 -0.14 -1.35
CA PRO A 296 -19.84 -0.92 -2.43
C PRO A 296 -21.14 -0.42 -3.02
N LYS A 297 -21.88 0.46 -2.32
CA LYS A 297 -23.10 1.07 -2.86
C LYS A 297 -22.75 2.15 -3.88
N THR A 298 -21.75 2.97 -3.57
CA THR A 298 -21.35 4.10 -4.43
C THR A 298 -20.33 3.69 -5.49
N SER A 299 -19.28 2.99 -5.09
CA SER A 299 -18.09 2.74 -5.89
C SER A 299 -18.09 1.39 -6.59
N GLN A 300 -18.98 0.48 -6.19
CA GLN A 300 -18.93 -0.95 -6.53
C GLN A 300 -17.59 -1.63 -6.18
N THR A 301 -16.84 -1.06 -5.23
CA THR A 301 -15.56 -1.58 -4.72
C THR A 301 -15.71 -2.08 -3.28
N SER A 302 -14.63 -2.61 -2.71
CA SER A 302 -14.55 -2.73 -1.26
C SER A 302 -14.54 -1.35 -0.60
N GLY A 303 -14.86 -1.31 0.69
CA GLY A 303 -14.73 -0.13 1.52
C GLY A 303 -13.28 0.30 1.67
N LEU A 304 -13.01 1.59 1.48
CA LEU A 304 -11.68 2.18 1.68
C LEU A 304 -11.80 3.66 2.07
N PHE A 305 -10.96 4.11 2.97
CA PHE A 305 -10.74 5.52 3.27
C PHE A 305 -9.40 5.98 2.72
N ILE A 306 -9.33 7.21 2.21
CA ILE A 306 -8.11 7.83 1.69
C ILE A 306 -8.01 9.27 2.21
N ALA A 307 -6.86 9.61 2.79
CA ALA A 307 -6.47 10.97 3.12
C ALA A 307 -5.06 11.25 2.56
N LYS A 308 -4.91 12.34 1.81
CA LYS A 308 -3.64 12.80 1.27
C LYS A 308 -3.14 13.99 2.10
N LEU A 309 -1.92 13.88 2.59
CA LEU A 309 -1.26 14.86 3.44
C LEU A 309 0.00 15.36 2.75
N LYS A 310 0.27 16.64 2.87
CA LYS A 310 1.50 17.28 2.40
C LYS A 310 2.27 17.84 3.59
N LYS A 311 3.59 17.72 3.53
CA LYS A 311 4.49 18.34 4.51
C LYS A 311 4.93 19.70 4.01
N VAL A 312 4.51 20.76 4.69
CA VAL A 312 4.90 22.15 4.39
C VAL A 312 6.16 22.55 5.15
#